data_AF-A0A357Z323-F1
#
_entry.id   AF-A0A357Z323-F1
#
_cell.length_a   1.000
_cell.length_b   1.000
_cell.length_c   1.000
_cell.angle_alpha   90.00
_cell.angle_beta   90.00
_cell.angle_gamma   90.00
#
_symmetry.space_group_name_H-M   'P 1'
#
loop_
_entity.id
_entity.type
_entity.pdbx_description
1 polymer ?
#
loop_
_entity_poly.entity_id
_entity_poly.type
_entity_poly.pdbx_seq_one_letter_code
_entity_poly.pdbx_strand_id
1 'polypeptide(L)' 'AVECRLVSYDRESCRLVGEIVNVCADESVLNAQGKIDPAKLRPVSLDPMNNAYLVVGEKVGNAYEDGKKLK' A
#
# COMPACT_ATOMS: atom_id res chain seq x y z
N ALA A 1 8.61 5.43 3.16
CA ALA A 1 9.41 4.25 3.53
C ALA A 1 8.74 3.51 4.68
N VAL A 2 8.91 2.19 4.73
CA VAL A 2 8.57 1.37 5.89
C VAL A 2 9.88 0.80 6.42
N GLU A 3 10.18 1.05 7.69
CA GLU A 3 11.35 0.48 8.35
C GLU A 3 10.91 -0.76 9.11
N CYS A 4 11.62 -1.87 8.87
CA CYS A 4 11.25 -3.17 9.41
C CYS A 4 12.41 -3.81 10.17
N ARG A 5 12.09 -4.48 11.28
CA ARG A 5 13.01 -5.41 11.96
C ARG A 5 12.76 -6.83 11.43
N LEU A 6 13.81 -7.56 11.06
CA LEU A 6 13.68 -8.94 10.62
C LEU A 6 13.15 -9.83 11.76
N VAL A 7 12.07 -10.56 11.48
CA VAL A 7 11.45 -11.52 12.40
C VAL A 7 11.82 -12.94 12.02
N SER A 8 11.70 -13.29 10.73
CA SER A 8 12.06 -14.62 10.24
C SER A 8 12.41 -14.63 8.75
N TYR A 9 13.16 -15.65 8.34
CA TYR A 9 13.51 -15.90 6.95
C TYR A 9 13.28 -17.38 6.62
N ASP A 10 12.50 -17.63 5.58
CA ASP A 10 12.35 -18.95 4.99
C ASP A 10 13.26 -19.08 3.76
N ARG A 11 14.19 -20.04 3.81
CA ARG A 11 15.18 -20.26 2.75
C ARG A 11 14.60 -20.89 1.50
N GLU A 12 13.54 -21.67 1.61
CA GLU A 12 12.97 -22.38 0.47
C GLU A 12 12.18 -21.41 -0.42
N SER A 13 11.32 -20.59 0.17
CA SER A 13 10.55 -19.57 -0.55
C SER A 13 11.29 -18.24 -0.72
N CYS A 14 12.47 -18.08 -0.10
CA CYS A 14 13.19 -16.82 0.04
C CYS A 14 12.35 -15.70 0.69
N ARG A 15 11.33 -16.03 1.49
CA ARG A 15 10.45 -15.05 2.13
C ARG A 15 11.04 -14.50 3.42
N LEU A 16 11.10 -13.17 3.52
CA LEU A 16 11.47 -12.43 4.73
C LEU A 16 10.20 -11.88 5.40
N VAL A 17 10.04 -12.12 6.71
CA VAL A 17 8.99 -11.49 7.52
C VAL A 17 9.63 -10.39 8.35
N GLY A 18 9.12 -9.16 8.21
CA GLY A 18 9.57 -8.01 8.97
C GLY A 18 8.46 -7.42 9.85
N GLU A 19 8.80 -7.07 11.09
CA GLU A 19 7.97 -6.26 11.98
C GLU A 19 8.13 -4.78 11.58
N ILE A 20 7.03 -4.09 11.27
CA ILE A 20 7.07 -2.65 10.99
C ILE A 20 7.36 -1.91 12.28
N VAL A 21 8.51 -1.22 12.34
CA VAL A 21 8.91 -0.43 13.51
C VAL A 21 8.76 1.07 13.28
N ASN A 22 8.74 1.52 12.01
CA ASN A 22 8.45 2.90 11.65
C ASN A 22 7.82 3.01 10.25
N VAL A 23 7.01 4.05 10.05
CA VAL A 23 6.48 4.45 8.74
C VAL A 23 6.78 5.93 8.54
N CYS A 24 7.57 6.24 7.52
CA CYS A 24 7.96 7.60 7.16
C CYS A 24 7.37 7.97 5.81
N ALA A 25 6.71 9.12 5.70
CA ALA A 25 6.11 9.62 4.48
C ALA A 25 6.39 11.10 4.32
N ASP A 26 6.60 11.53 3.07
CA ASP A 26 6.68 12.94 2.73
C ASP A 26 5.32 13.61 3.01
N GLU A 27 5.33 14.81 3.57
CA GLU A 27 4.09 15.51 3.93
C GLU A 27 3.22 15.80 2.69
N SER A 28 3.82 15.94 1.51
CA SER A 28 3.11 16.18 0.25
C SER A 28 2.16 15.04 -0.14
N VAL A 29 2.39 13.81 0.37
CA VAL A 29 1.53 12.66 0.07
C VAL A 29 0.42 12.46 1.11
N LEU A 30 0.30 13.35 2.09
CA LEU A 30 -0.73 13.28 3.12
C LEU A 30 -1.99 14.06 2.72
N ASN A 31 -3.15 13.58 3.18
CA ASN A 31 -4.41 14.33 3.15
C ASN A 31 -4.50 15.28 4.36
N ALA A 32 -5.58 16.06 4.42
CA ALA A 32 -5.81 17.04 5.49
C ALA A 32 -5.91 16.41 6.90
N GLN A 33 -6.11 15.09 7.00
CA GLN A 33 -6.18 14.35 8.26
C GLN A 33 -4.84 13.70 8.63
N GLY A 34 -3.75 14.03 7.91
CA GLY A 34 -2.43 13.44 8.12
C GLY A 34 -2.34 11.96 7.77
N LYS A 35 -3.27 11.44 6.96
CA LYS A 35 -3.23 10.07 6.43
C LYS A 35 -2.68 10.08 5.01
N ILE A 36 -2.09 8.97 4.59
CA ILE A 36 -1.64 8.79 3.20
C ILE A 36 -2.84 8.99 2.26
N ASP A 37 -2.65 9.84 1.26
CA ASP A 37 -3.54 9.99 0.13
C ASP A 37 -2.98 9.16 -1.05
N PRO A 38 -3.61 8.03 -1.41
CA PRO A 38 -3.13 7.20 -2.52
C PRO A 38 -3.04 7.94 -3.86
N ALA A 39 -3.89 8.94 -4.09
CA ALA A 39 -3.88 9.73 -5.32
C ALA A 39 -2.66 10.67 -5.38
N LYS A 40 -2.17 11.15 -4.23
CA LYS A 40 -0.93 11.94 -4.15
C LYS A 40 0.31 11.06 -4.14
N LEU A 41 0.27 9.94 -3.41
CA LEU A 41 1.36 8.96 -3.36
C LEU A 41 1.66 8.35 -4.73
N ARG A 42 0.64 8.18 -5.58
CA ARG A 42 0.73 7.62 -6.94
C ARG A 42 1.57 6.33 -7.00
N PRO A 43 1.23 5.29 -6.22
CA PRO A 43 1.96 4.04 -6.28
C PRO A 43 1.86 3.42 -7.68
N VAL A 44 2.90 2.69 -8.07
CA VAL A 44 2.94 1.92 -9.32
C VAL A 44 2.53 0.48 -9.05
N SER A 45 1.75 -0.08 -9.96
CA SER A 45 1.42 -1.50 -10.02
C SER A 45 2.22 -2.14 -11.14
N LEU A 46 2.84 -3.29 -10.87
CA LEU A 46 3.49 -4.10 -11.90
C LEU A 46 2.43 -4.97 -12.60
N ASP A 47 2.37 -4.87 -13.94
CA ASP A 47 1.72 -5.84 -14.80
C ASP A 47 2.78 -6.82 -15.34
N PRO A 48 2.93 -8.02 -14.73
CA PRO A 48 3.95 -8.98 -15.12
C PRO A 48 3.65 -9.65 -16.47
N MET A 49 2.41 -9.59 -16.97
CA MET A 49 2.03 -10.24 -18.23
C MET A 49 2.49 -9.41 -19.42
N ASN A 50 2.39 -8.08 -19.32
CA ASN A 50 2.79 -7.15 -20.37
C ASN A 50 4.12 -6.44 -20.08
N ASN A 51 4.78 -6.76 -18.95
CA ASN A 51 6.00 -6.09 -18.48
C ASN A 51 5.86 -4.56 -18.40
N ALA A 52 4.72 -4.10 -17.89
CA ALA A 52 4.37 -2.68 -17.83
C ALA A 52 4.18 -2.20 -16.39
N TYR A 53 4.35 -0.89 -16.18
CA TYR A 53 3.97 -0.21 -14.94
C TYR A 53 2.69 0.57 -15.14
N LEU A 54 1.72 0.34 -14.25
CA LEU A 54 0.42 0.98 -14.27
C LEU A 54 0.30 1.92 -13.06
N VAL A 55 -0.42 3.02 -13.24
CA VAL A 55 -0.80 3.91 -12.14
C VAL A 55 -2.04 3.33 -11.46
N VAL A 56 -2.10 3.36 -10.13
CA VAL A 56 -3.32 3.01 -9.39
C VAL A 56 -4.42 4.03 -9.70
N GLY A 57 -5.61 3.52 -10.05
CA GLY A 57 -6.76 4.32 -10.42
C GLY A 57 -7.41 5.06 -9.24
N GLU A 58 -8.54 5.72 -9.53
CA GLU A 58 -9.29 6.49 -8.55
C GLU A 58 -10.04 5.62 -7.53
N LYS A 59 -10.50 6.26 -6.45
CA LYS A 59 -11.33 5.61 -5.44
C LYS A 59 -12.67 5.20 -6.05
N VAL A 60 -13.00 3.91 -5.97
CA VAL A 60 -14.26 3.35 -6.50
C VAL A 60 -15.32 3.04 -5.43
N GLY A 61 -15.01 3.23 -4.15
CA GLY A 61 -15.94 2.95 -3.05
C GLY A 61 -15.32 3.10 -1.67
N ASN A 62 -16.12 2.81 -0.64
CA ASN A 62 -15.75 2.84 0.78
C ASN A 62 -15.78 1.42 1.36
N ALA A 63 -14.60 0.90 1.70
CA ALA A 63 -14.49 -0.36 2.43
C ALA A 63 -15.24 -0.27 3.77
N TYR A 64 -15.90 -1.36 4.16
CA TYR A 64 -16.70 -1.49 5.39
C TYR A 64 -17.93 -0.56 5.50
N GLU A 65 -18.29 0.19 4.45
CA GLU A 65 -19.45 1.09 4.45
C GLU A 65 -20.45 0.80 3.33
N ASP A 66 -20.03 0.81 2.06
CA ASP A 66 -21.00 0.78 0.95
C ASP A 66 -21.85 -0.50 0.90
N GLY A 67 -21.30 -1.64 1.36
CA GLY A 67 -22.04 -2.90 1.47
C GLY A 67 -23.21 -2.85 2.48
N LYS A 68 -23.22 -1.90 3.44
CA LYS A 68 -24.34 -1.74 4.39
C LYS A 68 -25.63 -1.29 3.69
N LYS A 69 -25.54 -0.67 2.50
CA LYS A 69 -26.68 -0.22 1.69
C LYS A 69 -27.42 -1.38 1.00
N LEU A 70 -26.81 -2.56 0.97
CA LEU A 70 -27.36 -3.77 0.35
C LEU A 70 -28.11 -4.66 1.36
N LYS A 71 -28.30 -4.18 2.60
CA LYS A 71 -29.07 -4.88 3.63
C LYS A 71 -30.52 -4.43 3.64
#